data_AF-A0A357MSJ1-F1
#
_entry.id   AF-A0A357MSJ1-F1
#
_cell.length_a   1.000
_cell.length_b   1.000
_cell.length_c   1.000
_cell.angle_alpha   90.00
_cell.angle_beta   90.00
_cell.angle_gamma   90.00
#
_symmetry.space_group_name_H-M   'P 1'
#
loop_
_entity.id
_entity.type
_entity.pdbx_description
1 polymer ?
#
loop_
_entity_poly.entity_id
_entity_poly.type
_entity_poly.pdbx_seq_one_letter_code
_entity_poly.pdbx_strand_id
1 'polypeptide(L)'
;MPTIKKFWAEMTELNTHVIYIDACLQHINSKIKWLNATLAFASCGAVAGWMINNGAFAYWSVIIVISQTVSALRPHLFNWEKDAWSMKLASSELHSAFISMENDWYAVSNGMLEDKEIHDLWLSYKKQVERIVGSHLNSSLLNVKFWNDSFSKSEYYFNRYYKTGD
;
A
#
# COMPACT_ATOMS: atom_id res chain seq x y z
N MET A 1 -30.68 -1.99 13.94
CA MET A 1 -30.29 -3.35 14.38
C MET A 1 -28.79 -3.43 14.70
N PRO A 2 -28.36 -4.37 15.57
CA PRO A 2 -26.93 -4.57 15.91
C PRO A 2 -26.08 -5.08 14.72
N THR A 3 -26.69 -5.74 13.74
CA THR A 3 -26.11 -6.25 12.48
C THR A 3 -25.64 -5.12 11.56
N ILE A 4 -26.49 -4.13 11.33
CA ILE A 4 -26.18 -2.93 10.52
C ILE A 4 -24.96 -2.18 11.07
N LYS A 5 -24.87 -2.04 12.41
CA LYS A 5 -23.71 -1.40 13.05
C LYS A 5 -22.41 -2.16 12.81
N LYS A 6 -22.46 -3.50 12.82
CA LYS A 6 -21.29 -4.34 12.53
C LYS A 6 -20.86 -4.22 11.07
N PHE A 7 -21.82 -4.24 10.15
CA PHE A 7 -21.55 -4.05 8.72
C PHE A 7 -20.89 -2.69 8.44
N TRP A 8 -21.41 -1.62 9.05
CA TRP A 8 -20.84 -0.28 8.94
C TRP A 8 -19.41 -0.18 9.50
N ALA A 9 -19.18 -0.79 10.67
CA ALA A 9 -17.86 -0.83 11.29
C ALA A 9 -16.84 -1.54 10.38
N GLU A 10 -17.23 -2.69 9.81
CA GLU A 10 -16.40 -3.45 8.87
C GLU A 10 -16.11 -2.67 7.59
N MET A 11 -17.10 -1.95 7.04
CA MET A 11 -16.88 -1.10 5.86
C MET A 11 -15.88 0.03 6.15
N THR A 12 -15.94 0.61 7.35
CA THR A 12 -15.01 1.65 7.80
C THR A 12 -13.60 1.10 7.98
N GLU A 13 -13.49 -0.10 8.56
CA GLU A 13 -12.23 -0.82 8.72
C GLU A 13 -11.62 -1.18 7.36
N LEU A 14 -12.41 -1.70 6.43
CA LEU A 14 -11.99 -2.03 5.06
C LEU A 14 -11.45 -0.79 4.31
N ASN A 15 -12.16 0.33 4.35
CA ASN A 15 -11.68 1.59 3.76
C ASN A 15 -10.35 2.04 4.38
N THR A 16 -10.21 1.89 5.70
CA THR A 16 -8.96 2.20 6.41
C THR A 16 -7.82 1.31 5.93
N HIS A 17 -8.07 0.01 5.74
CA HIS A 17 -7.09 -0.92 5.19
C HIS A 17 -6.67 -0.56 3.76
N VAL A 18 -7.60 -0.17 2.88
CA VAL A 18 -7.29 0.29 1.52
C VAL A 18 -6.34 1.49 1.57
N ILE A 19 -6.70 2.54 2.30
CA ILE A 19 -5.89 3.76 2.43
C ILE A 19 -4.52 3.45 3.05
N TYR A 20 -4.48 2.53 4.00
CA TYR A 20 -3.24 2.11 4.67
C TYR A 20 -2.27 1.38 3.74
N ILE A 21 -2.75 0.41 2.95
CA ILE A 21 -1.88 -0.28 1.98
C ILE A 21 -1.37 0.68 0.93
N ASP A 22 -2.21 1.61 0.45
CA ASP A 22 -1.79 2.62 -0.52
C ASP A 22 -0.70 3.55 0.04
N ALA A 23 -0.82 3.97 1.31
CA ALA A 23 0.21 4.76 1.96
C ALA A 23 1.54 3.99 2.07
N CYS A 24 1.48 2.71 2.43
CA CYS A 24 2.66 1.85 2.47
C CYS A 24 3.29 1.69 1.07
N LEU A 25 2.47 1.46 0.04
CA LEU A 25 2.92 1.33 -1.36
C LEU A 25 3.59 2.60 -1.87
N GLN A 26 3.03 3.77 -1.58
CA GLN A 26 3.63 5.07 -1.94
C GLN A 26 5.01 5.25 -1.28
N HIS A 27 5.15 4.85 -0.01
CA HIS A 27 6.41 4.92 0.70
C HIS A 27 7.48 4.01 0.08
N ILE A 28 7.14 2.76 -0.24
CA ILE A 28 8.07 1.83 -0.91
C ILE A 28 8.47 2.38 -2.29
N ASN A 29 7.51 2.85 -3.08
CA ASN A 29 7.79 3.43 -4.39
C ASN A 29 8.68 4.67 -4.31
N SER A 30 8.53 5.50 -3.27
CA SER A 30 9.41 6.65 -3.03
C SER A 30 10.85 6.21 -2.79
N LYS A 31 11.07 5.17 -1.96
CA LYS A 31 12.40 4.60 -1.72
C LYS A 31 13.03 4.04 -3.01
N ILE A 32 12.27 3.30 -3.81
CA ILE A 32 12.75 2.77 -5.10
C ILE A 32 13.18 3.91 -6.02
N LYS A 33 12.37 4.99 -6.12
CA LYS A 33 12.70 6.17 -6.92
C LYS A 33 13.98 6.85 -6.45
N TRP A 34 14.15 7.07 -5.15
CA TRP A 34 15.36 7.66 -4.59
C TRP A 34 16.60 6.79 -4.83
N LEU A 35 16.50 5.48 -4.63
CA LEU A 35 17.60 4.56 -4.91
C LEU A 35 18.01 4.63 -6.39
N ASN A 36 17.05 4.55 -7.30
CA ASN A 36 17.31 4.66 -8.74
C ASN A 36 17.95 6.00 -9.12
N ALA A 37 17.47 7.11 -8.55
CA ALA A 37 18.04 8.43 -8.79
C ALA A 37 19.50 8.53 -8.31
N THR A 38 19.81 8.01 -7.11
CA THR A 38 21.18 8.00 -6.59
C THR A 38 22.11 7.12 -7.43
N LEU A 39 21.63 5.96 -7.90
CA LEU A 39 22.40 5.06 -8.76
C LEU A 39 22.68 5.70 -10.13
N ALA A 40 21.70 6.38 -10.70
CA ALA A 40 21.85 7.09 -11.97
C ALA A 40 22.86 8.24 -11.84
N PHE A 41 22.76 9.03 -10.77
CA PHE A 41 23.72 10.10 -10.49
C PHE A 41 25.14 9.56 -10.29
N ALA A 42 25.30 8.48 -9.52
CA ALA A 42 26.58 7.82 -9.32
C ALA A 42 27.17 7.29 -10.64
N SER A 43 26.33 6.72 -11.52
CA SER A 43 26.75 6.21 -12.83
C SER A 43 27.20 7.33 -13.76
N CYS A 44 26.42 8.42 -13.87
CA CYS A 44 26.79 9.59 -14.67
C CYS A 44 28.05 10.27 -14.12
N GLY A 45 28.16 10.40 -12.80
CA GLY A 45 29.32 10.98 -12.13
C GLY A 45 30.60 10.15 -12.34
N ALA A 46 30.50 8.83 -12.25
CA ALA A 46 31.63 7.93 -12.47
C ALA A 46 32.19 8.02 -13.90
N VAL A 47 31.32 8.11 -14.91
CA VAL A 47 31.73 8.25 -16.32
C VAL A 47 32.35 9.63 -16.58
N ALA A 48 31.74 10.70 -16.08
CA ALA A 48 32.27 12.06 -16.23
C ALA A 48 33.62 12.23 -15.51
N GLY A 49 33.76 11.65 -14.31
CA GLY A 49 34.99 11.65 -13.53
C GLY A 49 36.14 10.87 -14.18
N TRP A 50 35.82 9.83 -14.95
CA TRP A 50 36.79 9.07 -15.73
C TRP A 50 37.34 9.84 -16.94
N MET A 51 36.51 10.68 -17.58
CA MET A 51 36.93 11.51 -18.74
C MET A 51 37.83 12.69 -18.34
N ILE A 52 37.70 13.19 -17.11
CA ILE A 52 38.49 14.32 -16.59
C ILE A 52 39.72 13.75 -15.87
N ASN A 53 40.74 13.30 -16.62
CA ASN A 53 41.93 12.71 -16.02
C ASN A 53 42.77 13.76 -15.27
N ASN A 54 42.98 13.55 -13.96
CA ASN A 54 44.13 14.00 -13.15
C ASN A 54 44.07 13.31 -11.77
N GLY A 55 44.77 12.18 -11.58
CA GLY A 55 45.10 11.59 -10.26
C GLY A 55 43.98 10.91 -9.44
N ALA A 56 42.70 11.11 -9.76
CA ALA A 56 41.58 10.60 -8.97
C ALA A 56 41.02 9.23 -9.40
N PHE A 57 41.72 8.49 -10.27
CA PHE A 57 41.27 7.20 -10.83
C PHE A 57 40.84 6.18 -9.77
N ALA A 58 41.55 6.14 -8.63
CA ALA A 58 41.23 5.25 -7.52
C ALA A 58 39.89 5.59 -6.83
N TYR A 59 39.50 6.87 -6.77
CA TYR A 59 38.23 7.26 -6.17
C TYR A 59 37.04 6.87 -7.05
N TRP A 60 37.17 7.04 -8.36
CA TRP A 60 36.12 6.71 -9.32
C TRP A 60 35.94 5.20 -9.48
N SER A 61 37.01 4.41 -9.45
CA SER A 61 36.90 2.94 -9.49
C SER A 61 36.18 2.38 -8.25
N VAL A 62 36.43 2.96 -7.06
CA VAL A 62 35.69 2.59 -5.84
C VAL A 62 34.20 2.91 -5.96
N ILE A 63 33.83 4.07 -6.50
CA ILE A 63 32.41 4.44 -6.73
C ILE A 63 31.75 3.46 -7.70
N ILE A 64 32.44 3.06 -8.77
CA ILE A 64 31.93 2.07 -9.73
C ILE A 64 31.72 0.72 -9.04
N VAL A 65 32.73 0.21 -8.33
CA VAL A 65 32.62 -1.08 -7.62
C VAL A 65 31.46 -1.06 -6.64
N ILE A 66 31.33 -0.02 -5.82
CA ILE A 66 30.20 0.13 -4.88
C ILE A 66 28.85 0.15 -5.63
N SER A 67 28.75 0.91 -6.73
CA SER A 67 27.51 1.00 -7.51
C SER A 67 27.13 -0.35 -8.14
N GLN A 68 28.11 -1.11 -8.60
CA GLN A 68 27.90 -2.46 -9.14
C GLN A 68 27.53 -3.45 -8.04
N THR A 69 28.18 -3.39 -6.87
CA THR A 69 27.83 -4.22 -5.72
C THR A 69 26.41 -3.94 -5.24
N VAL A 70 26.00 -2.67 -5.11
CA VAL A 70 24.62 -2.30 -4.75
C VAL A 70 23.63 -2.81 -5.80
N SER A 71 23.96 -2.70 -7.09
CA SER A 71 23.12 -3.20 -8.18
C SER A 71 22.96 -4.72 -8.15
N ALA A 72 24.03 -5.47 -7.87
CA ALA A 72 24.03 -6.92 -7.76
C ALA A 72 23.31 -7.42 -6.48
N LEU A 73 23.40 -6.66 -5.39
CA LEU A 73 22.76 -6.99 -4.12
C LEU A 73 21.28 -6.57 -4.07
N ARG A 74 20.84 -5.66 -4.95
CA ARG A 74 19.45 -5.19 -5.05
C ARG A 74 18.40 -6.32 -4.99
N PRO A 75 18.47 -7.38 -5.82
CA PRO A 75 17.48 -8.46 -5.77
C PRO A 75 17.56 -9.35 -4.54
N HIS A 76 18.66 -9.32 -3.77
CA HIS A 76 18.87 -10.20 -2.61
C HIS A 76 18.63 -9.50 -1.26
N LEU A 77 18.94 -8.19 -1.17
CA LEU A 77 18.81 -7.42 0.07
C LEU A 77 17.53 -6.57 0.12
N PHE A 78 17.01 -6.16 -1.04
CA PHE A 78 15.90 -5.21 -1.12
C PHE A 78 14.77 -5.80 -1.98
N ASN A 79 13.91 -6.62 -1.37
CA ASN A 79 12.70 -7.16 -2.00
C ASN A 79 11.61 -6.10 -2.28
N TRP A 80 11.94 -4.81 -2.23
CA TRP A 80 11.00 -3.70 -2.33
C TRP A 80 10.15 -3.72 -3.60
N GLU A 81 10.68 -4.19 -4.74
CA GLU A 81 9.89 -4.28 -5.98
C GLU A 81 8.84 -5.38 -5.92
N LYS A 82 9.21 -6.54 -5.39
CA LYS A 82 8.28 -7.65 -5.14
C LYS A 82 7.23 -7.25 -4.11
N ASP A 83 7.66 -6.61 -3.03
CA ASP A 83 6.80 -6.14 -1.95
C ASP A 83 5.82 -5.06 -2.46
N ALA A 84 6.30 -4.11 -3.27
CA ALA A 84 5.46 -3.10 -3.91
C ALA A 84 4.43 -3.73 -4.86
N TRP A 85 4.83 -4.77 -5.62
CA TRP A 85 3.91 -5.47 -6.50
C TRP A 85 2.83 -6.23 -5.72
N SER A 86 3.21 -6.96 -4.67
CA SER A 86 2.25 -7.65 -3.79
C SER A 86 1.29 -6.68 -3.10
N MET A 87 1.81 -5.55 -2.59
CA MET A 87 0.97 -4.49 -2.02
C MET A 87 0.03 -3.86 -3.04
N LYS A 88 0.49 -3.66 -4.29
CA LYS A 88 -0.33 -3.11 -5.37
C LYS A 88 -1.49 -4.04 -5.71
N LEU A 89 -1.24 -5.35 -5.77
CA LEU A 89 -2.31 -6.35 -5.96
C LEU A 89 -3.29 -6.32 -4.80
N ALA A 90 -2.80 -6.37 -3.56
CA ALA A 90 -3.63 -6.32 -2.37
C ALA A 90 -4.52 -5.06 -2.34
N SER A 91 -3.94 -3.89 -2.61
CA SER A 91 -4.68 -2.62 -2.69
C SER A 91 -5.78 -2.69 -3.74
N SER A 92 -5.46 -3.15 -4.96
CA SER A 92 -6.45 -3.28 -6.04
C SER A 92 -7.61 -4.21 -5.67
N GLU A 93 -7.33 -5.35 -5.05
CA GLU A 93 -8.36 -6.30 -4.64
C GLU A 93 -9.20 -5.78 -3.47
N LEU A 94 -8.59 -5.14 -2.46
CA LEU A 94 -9.32 -4.53 -1.36
C LEU A 94 -10.18 -3.35 -1.83
N HIS A 95 -9.69 -2.54 -2.77
CA HIS A 95 -10.48 -1.43 -3.29
C HIS A 95 -11.71 -1.93 -4.06
N SER A 96 -11.56 -3.00 -4.84
CA SER A 96 -12.69 -3.69 -5.48
C SER A 96 -13.70 -4.24 -4.47
N ALA A 97 -13.21 -4.87 -3.40
CA ALA A 97 -14.06 -5.36 -2.31
C ALA A 97 -14.80 -4.20 -1.60
N PHE A 98 -14.12 -3.08 -1.38
CA PHE A 98 -14.73 -1.88 -0.78
C PHE A 98 -15.85 -1.32 -1.65
N ILE A 99 -15.63 -1.14 -2.96
CA ILE A 99 -16.65 -0.63 -3.89
C ILE A 99 -17.87 -1.56 -3.90
N SER A 100 -17.64 -2.88 -3.87
CA SER A 100 -18.72 -3.87 -3.84
C SER A 100 -19.51 -3.78 -2.52
N MET A 101 -18.81 -3.64 -1.39
CA MET A 101 -19.43 -3.46 -0.07
C MET A 101 -20.20 -2.13 0.03
N GLU A 102 -19.71 -1.06 -0.58
CA GLU A 102 -20.36 0.25 -0.64
C GLU A 102 -21.65 0.19 -1.50
N ASN A 103 -21.63 -0.58 -2.58
CA ASN A 103 -22.83 -0.85 -3.37
C ASN A 103 -23.86 -1.67 -2.58
N ASP A 104 -23.43 -2.72 -1.86
CA ASP A 104 -24.31 -3.54 -1.03
C ASP A 104 -24.85 -2.75 0.17
N TRP A 105 -24.08 -1.80 0.69
CA TRP A 105 -24.53 -0.89 1.75
C TRP A 105 -25.82 -0.15 1.36
N TYR A 106 -26.00 0.21 0.08
CA TYR A 106 -27.24 0.83 -0.38
C TYR A 106 -28.48 -0.06 -0.16
N ALA A 107 -28.35 -1.37 -0.39
CA ALA A 107 -29.44 -2.33 -0.13
C ALA A 107 -29.67 -2.50 1.37
N VAL A 108 -28.59 -2.55 2.16
CA VAL A 108 -28.66 -2.63 3.64
C VAL A 108 -29.32 -1.38 4.24
N SER A 109 -28.95 -0.19 3.78
CA SER A 109 -29.46 1.09 4.31
C SER A 109 -30.93 1.33 4.00
N ASN A 110 -31.40 0.82 2.86
CA ASN A 110 -32.81 0.89 2.46
C ASN A 110 -33.68 -0.19 3.12
N GLY A 111 -33.09 -1.07 3.94
CA GLY A 111 -33.82 -2.16 4.60
C GLY A 111 -34.34 -3.22 3.62
N MET A 112 -33.69 -3.36 2.46
CA MET A 112 -34.05 -4.36 1.44
C MET A 112 -33.61 -5.77 1.80
N LEU A 113 -32.79 -5.92 2.84
CA LEU A 113 -32.18 -7.18 3.26
C LEU A 113 -32.58 -7.51 4.70
N GLU A 114 -32.81 -8.80 4.96
CA GLU A 114 -33.04 -9.31 6.30
C GLU A 114 -31.75 -9.36 7.12
N ASP A 115 -31.89 -9.35 8.46
CA ASP A 115 -30.74 -9.38 9.39
C ASP A 115 -29.78 -10.56 9.15
N LYS A 116 -30.32 -11.70 8.70
CA LYS A 116 -29.53 -12.89 8.37
C LYS A 116 -28.69 -12.67 7.10
N GLU A 117 -29.29 -12.07 6.07
CA GLU A 117 -28.61 -11.77 4.80
C GLU A 117 -27.50 -10.73 5.01
N ILE A 118 -27.75 -9.72 5.85
CA ILE A 118 -26.73 -8.74 6.25
C ILE A 118 -25.57 -9.41 6.97
N HIS A 119 -25.84 -10.39 7.84
CA HIS A 119 -24.79 -11.12 8.54
C HIS A 119 -23.96 -11.99 7.60
N ASP A 120 -24.59 -12.69 6.65
CA ASP A 120 -23.93 -13.53 5.68
C ASP A 120 -23.06 -12.70 4.72
N LEU A 121 -23.53 -11.52 4.29
CA LEU A 121 -22.74 -10.54 3.54
C LEU A 121 -21.55 -10.01 4.36
N TRP A 122 -21.77 -9.63 5.61
CA TRP A 122 -20.67 -9.19 6.48
C TRP A 122 -19.59 -10.28 6.61
N LEU A 123 -19.98 -11.54 6.84
CA LEU A 123 -19.04 -12.65 6.92
C LEU A 123 -18.29 -12.91 5.60
N SER A 124 -18.96 -12.73 4.46
CA SER A 124 -18.34 -12.95 3.15
C SER A 124 -17.23 -11.92 2.88
N TYR A 125 -17.51 -10.63 3.13
CA TYR A 125 -16.53 -9.56 3.01
C TYR A 125 -15.37 -9.73 3.98
N LYS A 126 -15.65 -10.04 5.25
CA LYS A 126 -14.59 -10.29 6.23
C LYS A 126 -13.64 -11.40 5.80
N LYS A 127 -14.18 -12.54 5.34
CA LYS A 127 -13.36 -13.65 4.80
C LYS A 127 -12.58 -13.24 3.56
N GLN A 128 -13.18 -12.42 2.69
CA GLN A 128 -12.50 -11.92 1.49
C GLN A 128 -11.30 -11.05 1.87
N VAL A 129 -11.46 -10.14 2.83
CA VAL A 129 -10.38 -9.27 3.34
C VAL A 129 -9.27 -10.10 3.96
N GLU A 130 -9.59 -11.02 4.87
CA GLU A 130 -8.61 -11.91 5.50
C GLU A 130 -7.83 -12.74 4.46
N ARG A 131 -8.52 -13.22 3.41
CA ARG A 131 -7.89 -13.94 2.31
C ARG A 131 -6.92 -13.06 1.54
N ILE A 132 -7.31 -11.83 1.15
CA ILE A 132 -6.47 -10.89 0.39
C ILE A 132 -5.23 -10.50 1.20
N VAL A 133 -5.45 -10.15 2.47
CA VAL A 133 -4.36 -9.81 3.38
C VAL A 133 -3.41 -10.99 3.57
N GLY A 134 -3.95 -12.19 3.80
CA GLY A 134 -3.16 -13.40 4.00
C GLY A 134 -2.42 -13.90 2.75
N SER A 135 -2.95 -13.66 1.54
CA SER A 135 -2.33 -14.10 0.29
C SER A 135 -1.23 -13.17 -0.22
N HIS A 136 -1.33 -11.87 0.09
CA HIS A 136 -0.45 -10.86 -0.50
C HIS A 136 0.46 -10.13 0.50
N LEU A 137 0.09 -10.04 1.78
CA LEU A 137 0.82 -9.23 2.77
C LEU A 137 1.54 -10.11 3.78
N ASN A 138 2.87 -10.04 3.76
CA ASN A 138 3.68 -10.54 4.87
C ASN A 138 3.72 -9.50 6.00
N SER A 139 3.75 -9.95 7.26
CA SER A 139 3.72 -9.08 8.44
C SER A 139 4.86 -8.05 8.50
N SER A 140 5.99 -8.33 7.86
CA SER A 140 7.15 -7.43 7.74
C SER A 140 6.89 -6.18 6.88
N LEU A 141 5.82 -6.19 6.08
CA LEU A 141 5.48 -5.13 5.13
C LEU A 141 4.66 -4.00 5.76
N LEU A 142 4.11 -4.23 6.95
CA LEU A 142 3.15 -3.34 7.60
C LEU A 142 3.88 -2.39 8.57
N ASN A 143 3.74 -1.08 8.37
CA ASN A 143 4.32 -0.06 9.24
C ASN A 143 3.22 0.70 10.00
N VAL A 144 3.20 0.51 11.33
CA VAL A 144 2.23 1.10 12.27
C VAL A 144 2.10 2.62 12.14
N LYS A 145 3.16 3.33 11.71
CA LYS A 145 3.13 4.79 11.55
C LYS A 145 2.07 5.27 10.56
N PHE A 146 1.76 4.49 9.52
CA PHE A 146 0.75 4.88 8.53
C PHE A 146 -0.67 4.61 9.01
N TRP A 147 -0.87 3.78 10.03
CA TRP A 147 -2.19 3.38 10.49
C TRP A 147 -3.04 4.56 10.97
N ASN A 148 -2.48 5.41 11.84
CA ASN A 148 -3.21 6.56 12.40
C ASN A 148 -3.60 7.60 11.34
N ASP A 149 -2.73 7.82 10.35
CA ASP A 149 -3.01 8.73 9.23
C ASP A 149 -4.12 8.17 8.34
N SER A 150 -4.07 6.87 8.04
CA SER A 150 -5.09 6.18 7.25
C SER A 150 -6.45 6.16 7.94
N PHE A 151 -6.48 5.95 9.26
CA PHE A 151 -7.71 6.01 10.05
C PHE A 151 -8.35 7.40 9.96
N SER A 152 -7.56 8.46 10.17
CA SER A 152 -8.05 9.85 10.09
C SER A 152 -8.59 10.20 8.70
N LYS A 153 -7.93 9.71 7.63
CA LYS A 153 -8.40 9.88 6.24
C LYS A 153 -9.68 9.11 5.97
N SER A 154 -9.82 7.91 6.52
CA SER A 154 -11.05 7.12 6.42
C SER A 154 -12.22 7.83 7.11
N GLU A 155 -12.02 8.34 8.33
CA GLU A 155 -13.03 9.15 9.01
C GLU A 155 -13.45 10.37 8.20
N TYR A 156 -12.48 11.07 7.60
CA TYR A 156 -12.78 12.20 6.72
C TYR A 156 -13.65 11.80 5.51
N TYR A 157 -13.38 10.65 4.88
CA TYR A 157 -14.20 10.11 3.79
C TYR A 157 -15.65 9.91 4.24
N PHE A 158 -15.89 9.16 5.32
CA PHE A 158 -17.24 8.88 5.79
C PHE A 158 -17.97 10.14 6.27
N ASN A 159 -17.26 11.04 6.96
CA ASN A 159 -17.82 12.33 7.38
C ASN A 159 -18.26 13.15 6.16
N ARG A 160 -17.51 13.12 5.05
CA ARG A 160 -17.85 13.89 3.85
C ARG A 160 -19.04 13.34 3.08
N TYR A 161 -19.13 12.02 2.93
CA TYR A 161 -20.10 11.39 2.03
C TYR A 161 -21.39 10.92 2.71
N TYR A 162 -21.33 10.61 4.01
CA TYR A 162 -22.46 10.05 4.75
C TYR A 162 -22.92 10.91 5.92
N LYS A 163 -22.15 11.94 6.27
CA LYS A 163 -22.44 12.87 7.36
C LYS A 163 -22.74 14.25 6.78
N THR A 164 -23.74 14.29 5.90
CA THR A 164 -24.38 15.53 5.46
C THR A 164 -25.87 15.42 5.77
N GLY A 165 -26.25 16.04 6.89
CA GLY A 165 -27.62 16.11 7.39
C GLY A 165 -27.70 16.22 8.91
N ASP A 166 -27.17 17.32 9.47
CA ASP A 166 -27.90 18.02 10.54
C ASP A 166 -28.86 19.00 9.87
#